data_AF-A0A976QFH6-F1
#
_entry.id   AF-A0A976QFH6-F1
#
_cell.length_a   1.000
_cell.length_b   1.000
_cell.length_c   1.000
_cell.angle_alpha   90.00
_cell.angle_beta   90.00
_cell.angle_gamma   90.00
#
_symmetry.space_group_name_H-M   'P 1'
#
loop_
_entity.id
_entity.type
_entity.pdbx_description
1 polymer ?
#
loop_
_entity_poly.entity_id
_entity_poly.type
_entity_poly.pdbx_seq_one_letter_code
_entity_poly.pdbx_strand_id
1 'polypeptide(L)'
;MQEKIWACAQCMTCAARCPFKNSPGGLISIMREVSIKHGMQSAKDVLRPFGRVMLKLITTGNQVSPDMIQPDHFPDWGPNIQKVQGDLKTLRKAIPLRTLQTTATAWEVSLKTSVEMYTIWEMTGVLKSLETMDENLYDVIEDFIDEKREEYEDLLAEQSDKP
;
A
#
# COMPACT_ATOMS: atom_id res chain seq x y z
N MET A 1 -21.03 1.30 -16.77
CA MET A 1 -21.24 2.61 -16.08
C MET A 1 -20.58 2.64 -14.70
N GLN A 2 -20.37 1.49 -14.06
CA GLN A 2 -19.87 1.37 -12.67
C GLN A 2 -18.39 1.78 -12.47
N GLU A 3 -17.60 1.94 -13.55
CA GLU A 3 -16.18 2.30 -13.47
C GLU A 3 -15.90 3.81 -13.47
N LYS A 4 -16.91 4.66 -13.71
CA LYS A 4 -16.70 6.09 -13.96
C LYS A 4 -16.08 6.82 -12.77
N ILE A 5 -16.44 6.43 -11.53
CA ILE A 5 -15.81 7.02 -10.33
C ILE A 5 -14.34 6.59 -10.22
N TRP A 6 -13.97 5.43 -10.74
CA TRP A 6 -12.60 4.89 -10.71
C TRP A 6 -11.69 5.47 -11.79
N ALA A 7 -12.26 6.00 -12.88
CA ALA A 7 -11.52 6.72 -13.92
C ALA A 7 -11.00 8.11 -13.48
N CYS A 8 -11.45 8.64 -12.33
CA CYS A 8 -10.94 9.91 -11.80
C CYS A 8 -9.48 9.78 -11.34
N ALA A 9 -8.57 10.53 -11.98
CA ALA A 9 -7.15 10.55 -11.61
C ALA A 9 -6.82 11.38 -10.35
N GLN A 10 -7.85 11.88 -9.65
CA GLN A 10 -7.69 12.76 -8.47
C GLN A 10 -6.76 13.97 -8.71
N CYS A 11 -6.73 14.52 -9.92
CA CYS A 11 -5.92 15.71 -10.25
C CYS A 11 -6.45 17.02 -9.62
N MET A 12 -7.62 16.98 -8.98
CA MET A 12 -8.29 18.10 -8.29
C MET A 12 -8.55 19.37 -9.11
N THR A 13 -8.36 19.32 -10.44
CA THR A 13 -8.61 20.46 -11.34
C THR A 13 -10.08 20.88 -11.30
N CYS A 14 -11.00 19.93 -11.13
CA CYS A 14 -12.42 20.20 -10.99
C CYS A 14 -12.75 21.01 -9.73
N ALA A 15 -12.05 20.77 -8.61
CA ALA A 15 -12.21 21.54 -7.38
C ALA A 15 -11.58 22.94 -7.52
N ALA A 16 -10.37 23.02 -8.07
CA ALA A 16 -9.65 24.28 -8.25
C ALA A 16 -10.37 25.27 -9.19
N ARG A 17 -11.15 24.77 -10.16
CA ARG A 17 -11.85 25.60 -11.17
C ARG A 17 -13.34 25.79 -10.88
N CYS A 18 -13.90 25.20 -9.83
CA CYS A 18 -15.34 25.26 -9.62
C CYS A 18 -15.79 26.67 -9.18
N PRO A 19 -16.63 27.38 -9.98
CA PRO A 19 -17.11 28.72 -9.61
C PRO A 19 -18.04 28.70 -8.39
N PHE A 20 -18.64 27.54 -8.11
CA PHE A 20 -19.56 27.34 -6.98
C PHE A 20 -18.85 26.80 -5.72
N LYS A 21 -17.51 26.68 -5.74
CA LYS A 21 -16.72 26.12 -4.63
C LYS A 21 -17.10 24.69 -4.25
N ASN A 22 -17.67 23.93 -5.20
CA ASN A 22 -17.86 22.49 -5.03
C ASN A 22 -16.54 21.75 -5.21
N SER A 23 -16.44 20.55 -4.65
CA SER A 23 -15.33 19.63 -4.88
C SER A 23 -15.82 18.33 -5.53
N PRO A 24 -16.00 18.29 -6.86
CA PRO A 24 -16.37 17.05 -7.56
C PRO A 24 -15.35 15.92 -7.33
N GLY A 25 -14.05 16.25 -7.27
CA GLY A 25 -12.99 15.30 -6.95
C GLY A 25 -13.14 14.72 -5.53
N GLY A 26 -13.49 15.56 -4.55
CA GLY A 26 -13.78 15.12 -3.19
C GLY A 26 -15.02 14.22 -3.10
N LEU A 27 -16.11 14.58 -3.81
CA LEU A 27 -17.31 13.74 -3.89
C LEU A 27 -17.00 12.35 -4.48
N ILE A 28 -16.16 12.28 -5.51
CA ILE A 28 -15.73 11.01 -6.08
C ILE A 28 -14.93 10.18 -5.07
N SER A 29 -14.04 10.80 -4.28
CA SER A 29 -13.32 10.09 -3.21
C SER A 29 -14.28 9.48 -2.18
N ILE A 30 -15.29 10.24 -1.74
CA ILE A 30 -16.33 9.74 -0.82
C ILE A 30 -17.11 8.58 -1.46
N MET A 31 -17.52 8.72 -2.73
CA MET A 31 -18.22 7.65 -3.45
C MET A 31 -17.39 6.36 -3.53
N ARG A 32 -16.08 6.46 -3.74
CA ARG A 32 -15.17 5.30 -3.73
C ARG A 32 -15.11 4.65 -2.35
N GLU A 33 -14.92 5.45 -1.30
CA GLU A 33 -14.89 4.96 0.08
C GLU A 33 -16.18 4.24 0.46
N VAL A 34 -17.33 4.84 0.16
CA VAL A 34 -18.64 4.21 0.39
C VAL A 34 -18.79 2.92 -0.40
N SER A 35 -18.30 2.88 -1.65
CA SER A 35 -18.34 1.66 -2.48
C SER A 35 -17.51 0.51 -1.88
N ILE A 36 -16.34 0.84 -1.33
CA ILE A 36 -15.46 -0.12 -0.64
C ILE A 36 -16.12 -0.62 0.65
N LYS A 37 -16.59 0.30 1.50
CA LYS A 37 -17.20 -0.03 2.79
C LYS A 37 -18.45 -0.91 2.67
N HIS A 38 -19.16 -0.83 1.54
CA HIS A 38 -20.33 -1.67 1.26
C HIS A 38 -20.00 -2.90 0.39
N GLY A 39 -18.73 -3.17 0.11
CA GLY A 39 -18.30 -4.36 -0.63
C GLY A 39 -18.89 -4.45 -2.04
N MET A 40 -19.13 -3.31 -2.70
CA MET A 40 -19.76 -3.29 -4.02
C MET A 40 -18.95 -4.09 -5.04
N GLN A 41 -19.61 -4.94 -5.84
CA GLN A 41 -18.93 -5.78 -6.83
C GLN A 41 -18.05 -4.97 -7.80
N SER A 42 -18.51 -3.79 -8.21
CA SER A 42 -17.72 -2.89 -9.06
C SER A 42 -16.44 -2.38 -8.42
N ALA A 43 -16.40 -2.25 -7.09
CA ALA A 43 -15.18 -1.93 -6.38
C ALA A 43 -14.24 -3.14 -6.35
N LYS A 44 -14.78 -4.34 -6.09
CA LYS A 44 -14.00 -5.59 -6.07
C LYS A 44 -13.33 -5.86 -7.41
N ASP A 45 -14.05 -5.69 -8.51
CA ASP A 45 -13.53 -5.93 -9.86
C ASP A 45 -12.39 -4.97 -10.22
N VAL A 46 -12.54 -3.67 -9.91
CA VAL A 46 -11.52 -2.65 -10.21
C VAL A 46 -10.30 -2.78 -9.29
N LEU A 47 -10.49 -3.16 -8.03
CA LEU A 47 -9.41 -3.21 -7.04
C LEU A 47 -8.64 -4.54 -7.03
N ARG A 48 -9.19 -5.62 -7.61
CA ARG A 48 -8.55 -6.95 -7.68
C ARG A 48 -7.07 -6.92 -8.12
N PRO A 49 -6.66 -6.17 -9.17
CA PRO A 49 -5.25 -6.14 -9.59
C PRO A 49 -4.30 -5.52 -8.55
N PHE A 50 -4.83 -4.71 -7.63
CA PHE A 50 -4.04 -3.97 -6.65
C PHE A 50 -3.77 -4.74 -5.35
N GLY A 51 -4.31 -5.95 -5.17
CA GLY A 51 -4.11 -6.74 -3.95
C GLY A 51 -2.64 -6.98 -3.60
N ARG A 52 -1.78 -7.20 -4.61
CA ARG A 52 -0.34 -7.37 -4.42
C ARG A 52 0.38 -6.09 -4.01
N VAL A 53 -0.08 -4.95 -4.53
CA VAL A 53 0.42 -3.63 -4.11
C VAL A 53 0.06 -3.40 -2.64
N MET A 54 -1.18 -3.74 -2.25
CA MET A 54 -1.64 -3.63 -0.86
C MET A 54 -0.84 -4.52 0.09
N LEU A 55 -0.62 -5.80 -0.27
CA LEU A 55 0.22 -6.71 0.51
C LEU A 55 1.61 -6.12 0.75
N LYS A 56 2.26 -5.59 -0.30
CA LYS A 56 3.58 -4.97 -0.18
C LYS A 56 3.56 -3.70 0.68
N LEU A 57 2.59 -2.81 0.48
CA LEU A 57 2.45 -1.60 1.30
C LEU A 57 2.31 -1.92 2.79
N ILE A 58 1.48 -2.90 3.12
CA ILE A 58 1.18 -3.28 4.51
C ILE A 58 2.38 -3.98 5.17
N THR A 59 3.00 -4.92 4.46
CA THR A 59 4.13 -5.70 5.00
C THR A 59 5.43 -4.92 5.12
N THR A 60 5.64 -3.91 4.25
CA THR A 60 6.89 -3.13 4.22
C THR A 60 6.76 -1.75 4.86
N GLY A 61 5.54 -1.30 5.12
CA GLY A 61 5.24 0.04 5.65
C GLY A 61 5.58 1.19 4.70
N ASN A 62 5.85 0.91 3.42
CA ASN A 62 6.33 1.90 2.45
C ASN A 62 5.86 1.59 1.01
N GLN A 63 6.13 2.51 0.09
CA GLN A 63 5.87 2.37 -1.34
C GLN A 63 6.61 1.17 -1.95
N VAL A 64 6.07 0.65 -3.05
CA VAL A 64 6.72 -0.40 -3.85
C VAL A 64 8.06 0.12 -4.39
N SER A 65 9.15 -0.46 -3.93
CA SER A 65 10.49 -0.18 -4.47
C SER A 65 10.77 -1.04 -5.71
N PRO A 66 11.64 -0.58 -6.64
CA PRO A 66 11.83 -1.28 -7.91
C PRO A 66 12.35 -2.73 -7.78
N ASP A 67 13.07 -3.06 -6.72
CA ASP A 67 13.48 -4.44 -6.41
C ASP A 67 12.30 -5.37 -6.05
N MET A 68 11.18 -4.81 -5.58
CA MET A 68 9.95 -5.55 -5.30
C MET A 68 9.12 -5.86 -6.56
N ILE A 69 9.42 -5.19 -7.68
CA ILE A 69 8.67 -5.32 -8.93
C ILE A 69 9.20 -6.53 -9.70
N GLN A 70 8.52 -7.66 -9.57
CA GLN A 70 8.84 -8.88 -10.30
C GLN A 70 7.74 -9.20 -11.33
N PRO A 71 8.07 -9.72 -12.53
CA PRO A 71 7.08 -9.94 -13.61
C PRO A 71 5.96 -10.92 -13.25
N ASP A 72 6.27 -11.93 -12.44
CA ASP A 72 5.34 -12.91 -11.86
C ASP A 72 4.38 -12.26 -10.85
N HIS A 73 4.89 -11.30 -10.07
CA HIS A 73 4.11 -10.50 -9.12
C HIS A 73 3.33 -9.34 -9.76
N PHE A 74 3.70 -8.85 -10.95
CA PHE A 74 3.00 -7.76 -11.66
C PHE A 74 2.80 -8.07 -13.15
N PRO A 75 2.09 -9.16 -13.50
CA PRO A 75 1.93 -9.62 -14.89
C PRO A 75 1.12 -8.63 -15.76
N ASP A 76 0.30 -7.81 -15.11
CA ASP A 76 -0.57 -6.79 -15.67
C ASP A 76 0.16 -5.52 -16.10
N TRP A 77 1.43 -5.33 -15.71
CA TRP A 77 2.22 -4.13 -16.05
C TRP A 77 2.95 -4.23 -17.40
N GLY A 78 2.80 -5.36 -18.08
CA GLY A 78 3.27 -5.58 -19.45
C GLY A 78 4.75 -5.99 -19.58
N PRO A 79 5.20 -6.26 -20.82
CA PRO A 79 6.48 -6.92 -21.08
C PRO A 79 7.71 -6.06 -20.72
N ASN A 80 7.54 -4.74 -20.64
CA ASN A 80 8.64 -3.82 -20.31
C ASN A 80 9.07 -3.87 -18.84
N ILE A 81 8.32 -4.55 -17.97
CA ILE A 81 8.69 -4.73 -16.57
C ILE A 81 10.03 -5.45 -16.41
N GLN A 82 10.43 -6.25 -17.41
CA GLN A 82 11.74 -6.90 -17.48
C GLN A 82 12.92 -5.92 -17.48
N LYS A 83 12.72 -4.64 -17.84
CA LYS A 83 13.78 -3.62 -17.73
C LYS A 83 14.17 -3.33 -16.27
N VAL A 84 13.31 -3.68 -15.33
CA VAL A 84 13.59 -3.64 -13.88
C VAL A 84 14.42 -4.85 -13.42
N GLN A 85 14.56 -5.91 -14.24
CA GLN A 85 15.44 -7.06 -13.99
C GLN A 85 16.92 -6.80 -14.28
N GLY A 86 17.28 -5.60 -14.75
CA GLY A 86 18.69 -5.22 -14.84
C GLY A 86 19.37 -5.23 -13.47
N ASP A 87 20.70 -5.21 -13.43
CA ASP A 87 21.44 -5.07 -12.17
C ASP A 87 21.18 -3.69 -11.55
N LEU A 88 20.09 -3.58 -10.79
CA LEU A 88 19.64 -2.34 -10.14
C LEU A 88 20.73 -1.79 -9.21
N LYS A 89 21.56 -2.65 -8.59
CA LYS A 89 22.68 -2.20 -7.74
C LYS A 89 23.73 -1.46 -8.56
N THR A 90 24.06 -1.99 -9.74
CA THR A 90 25.00 -1.31 -10.65
C THR A 90 24.38 -0.07 -11.27
N LEU A 91 23.13 -0.11 -11.71
CA LEU A 91 22.44 1.06 -12.28
C LEU A 91 22.31 2.19 -11.25
N ARG A 92 22.00 1.87 -9.99
CA ARG A 92 21.90 2.85 -8.89
C ARG A 92 23.23 3.57 -8.63
N LYS A 93 24.41 2.96 -8.88
CA LYS A 93 25.72 3.64 -8.76
C LYS A 93 25.89 4.82 -9.71
N ALA A 94 25.13 4.88 -10.80
CA ALA A 94 25.15 6.03 -11.72
C ALA A 94 24.48 7.28 -11.13
N ILE A 95 23.70 7.14 -10.06
CA ILE A 95 23.10 8.27 -9.35
C ILE A 95 24.22 9.00 -8.58
N PRO A 96 24.40 10.32 -8.78
CA PRO A 96 25.53 11.07 -8.21
C PRO A 96 25.50 11.19 -6.67
N LEU A 97 24.36 10.88 -6.05
CA LEU A 97 24.13 10.97 -4.60
C LEU A 97 24.19 9.58 -3.97
N ARG A 98 25.21 9.33 -3.12
CA ARG A 98 25.40 8.02 -2.45
C ARG A 98 24.18 7.55 -1.66
N THR A 99 23.48 8.47 -1.01
CA THR A 99 22.26 8.17 -0.23
C THR A 99 21.11 7.64 -1.09
N LEU A 100 21.13 7.90 -2.39
CA LEU A 100 20.13 7.41 -3.35
C LEU A 100 20.57 6.13 -4.07
N GLN A 101 21.73 5.56 -3.72
CA GLN A 101 22.27 4.32 -4.31
C GLN A 101 21.81 3.04 -3.56
N THR A 102 20.74 3.10 -2.76
CA THR A 102 20.13 1.91 -2.14
C THR A 102 19.30 1.15 -3.18
N THR A 103 19.17 -0.18 -3.13
CA THR A 103 18.20 -0.92 -3.96
C THR A 103 16.88 -1.22 -3.27
N ALA A 104 16.90 -1.30 -1.94
CA ALA A 104 15.78 -1.72 -1.11
C ALA A 104 14.75 -0.59 -0.91
N THR A 105 13.91 -0.72 0.12
CA THR A 105 13.02 0.35 0.56
C THR A 105 13.80 1.65 0.75
N ALA A 106 13.18 2.77 0.36
CA ALA A 106 13.77 4.09 0.57
C ALA A 106 13.97 4.40 2.06
N TRP A 107 13.24 3.70 2.93
CA TRP A 107 13.24 3.83 4.38
C TRP A 107 13.02 2.46 5.01
N GLU A 108 13.80 2.12 6.04
CA GLU A 108 13.49 1.01 6.95
C GLU A 108 12.55 1.53 8.04
N VAL A 109 11.49 0.77 8.31
CA VAL A 109 10.51 1.11 9.34
C VAL A 109 10.84 0.32 10.60
N SER A 110 10.91 1.00 11.75
CA SER A 110 11.14 0.33 13.02
C SER A 110 9.97 -0.57 13.39
N LEU A 111 10.24 -1.70 14.05
CA LEU A 111 9.19 -2.66 14.44
C LEU A 111 8.08 -1.99 15.27
N LYS A 112 8.46 -1.12 16.21
CA LYS A 112 7.52 -0.29 16.99
C LYS A 112 6.60 0.53 16.09
N THR A 113 7.15 1.23 15.12
CA THR A 113 6.38 2.07 14.18
C THR A 113 5.43 1.23 13.33
N SER A 114 5.85 0.04 12.90
CA SER A 114 4.98 -0.89 12.17
C SER A 114 3.78 -1.31 13.02
N VAL A 115 4.00 -1.73 14.27
CA VAL A 115 2.92 -2.12 15.20
C VAL A 115 1.98 -0.95 15.52
N GLU A 116 2.51 0.27 15.71
CA GLU A 116 1.70 1.47 15.87
C GLU A 116 0.81 1.73 14.63
N MET A 117 1.36 1.56 13.43
CA MET A 117 0.60 1.71 12.18
C MET A 117 -0.51 0.67 12.04
N TYR A 118 -0.24 -0.59 12.38
CA TYR A 118 -1.23 -1.66 12.35
C TYR A 118 -2.38 -1.38 13.32
N THR A 119 -2.06 -0.87 14.50
CA THR A 119 -3.05 -0.43 15.49
C THR A 119 -3.92 0.69 14.94
N ILE A 120 -3.36 1.67 14.23
CA ILE A 120 -4.15 2.74 13.57
C ILE A 120 -5.10 2.15 12.53
N TRP A 121 -4.65 1.21 11.69
CA TRP A 121 -5.49 0.60 10.66
C TRP A 121 -6.64 -0.22 11.23
N GLU A 122 -6.39 -0.93 12.33
CA GLU A 122 -7.42 -1.64 13.07
C GLU A 122 -8.47 -0.66 13.64
N MET A 123 -8.01 0.35 14.40
CA MET A 123 -8.88 1.33 15.06
C MET A 123 -9.70 2.19 14.08
N THR A 124 -9.15 2.44 12.89
CA THR A 124 -9.83 3.23 11.84
C THR A 124 -10.74 2.40 10.94
N GLY A 125 -10.77 1.07 11.10
CA GLY A 125 -11.58 0.16 10.31
C GLY A 125 -11.05 -0.09 8.89
N VAL A 126 -9.77 0.18 8.64
CA VAL A 126 -9.09 -0.13 7.37
C VAL A 126 -9.02 -1.64 7.18
N LEU A 127 -8.65 -2.40 8.21
CA LEU A 127 -8.56 -3.87 8.14
C LEU A 127 -9.93 -4.51 7.84
N LYS A 128 -11.00 -4.02 8.47
CA LYS A 128 -12.38 -4.43 8.15
C LYS A 128 -12.79 -4.12 6.71
N SER A 129 -12.32 -2.98 6.18
CA SER A 129 -12.58 -2.62 4.78
C SER A 129 -11.82 -3.55 3.83
N LEU A 130 -10.62 -4.01 4.22
CA LEU A 130 -9.85 -4.99 3.48
C LEU A 130 -10.54 -6.36 3.46
N GLU A 131 -10.94 -6.87 4.63
CA GLU A 131 -11.71 -8.10 4.81
C GLU A 131 -12.95 -8.13 3.90
N THR A 132 -13.71 -7.02 3.88
CA THR A 132 -14.92 -6.89 3.05
C THR A 132 -14.61 -7.03 1.54
N MET A 133 -13.43 -6.59 1.12
CA MET A 133 -13.03 -6.51 -0.29
C MET A 133 -12.35 -7.77 -0.79
N ASP A 134 -11.44 -8.33 0.01
CA ASP A 134 -10.62 -9.50 -0.29
C ASP A 134 -10.25 -10.23 1.01
N GLU A 135 -11.05 -11.22 1.37
CA GLU A 135 -10.91 -12.04 2.58
C GLU A 135 -9.57 -12.79 2.60
N ASN A 136 -9.17 -13.39 1.48
CA ASN A 136 -7.89 -14.12 1.42
C ASN A 136 -6.68 -13.20 1.66
N LEU A 137 -6.75 -11.97 1.15
CA LEU A 137 -5.69 -10.98 1.38
C LEU A 137 -5.70 -10.49 2.82
N TYR A 138 -6.87 -10.35 3.44
CA TYR A 138 -7.01 -10.02 4.84
C TYR A 138 -6.35 -11.07 5.73
N ASP A 139 -6.65 -12.36 5.54
CA ASP A 139 -6.10 -13.45 6.36
C ASP A 139 -4.56 -13.43 6.35
N VAL A 140 -3.96 -13.29 5.17
CA VAL A 140 -2.50 -13.23 5.01
C VAL A 140 -1.90 -12.01 5.71
N ILE A 141 -2.63 -10.89 5.73
CA ILE A 141 -2.18 -9.65 6.38
C ILE A 141 -2.34 -9.75 7.89
N GLU A 142 -3.41 -10.37 8.38
CA GLU A 142 -3.65 -10.61 9.80
C GLU A 142 -2.53 -11.47 10.38
N ASP A 143 -2.25 -12.62 9.75
CA ASP A 143 -1.14 -13.50 10.14
C ASP A 143 0.21 -12.74 10.24
N PHE A 144 0.50 -11.88 9.26
CA PHE A 144 1.72 -11.08 9.24
C PHE A 144 1.75 -10.02 10.34
N ILE A 145 0.61 -9.37 10.62
CA ILE A 145 0.51 -8.36 11.67
C ILE A 145 0.72 -9.01 13.04
N ASP A 146 0.15 -10.18 13.26
CA ASP A 146 0.27 -10.91 14.52
C ASP A 146 1.70 -11.36 14.76
N GLU A 147 2.39 -11.92 13.75
CA GLU A 147 3.83 -12.23 13.82
C GLU A 147 4.65 -10.99 14.24
N LYS A 148 4.35 -9.82 13.66
CA LYS A 148 5.07 -8.56 14.00
C LYS A 148 4.75 -8.05 15.40
N ARG A 149 3.55 -8.32 15.92
CA ARG A 149 3.19 -7.97 17.30
C ARG A 149 3.93 -8.86 18.28
N GLU A 150 3.96 -10.17 18.04
CA GLU A 150 4.72 -11.13 18.84
C GLU A 150 6.22 -10.76 18.87
N GLU A 151 6.82 -10.51 17.71
CA GLU A 151 8.21 -10.05 17.62
C GLU A 151 8.46 -8.79 18.47
N TYR A 152 7.49 -7.88 18.53
CA TYR A 152 7.63 -6.63 19.29
C TYR A 152 7.49 -6.85 20.79
N GLU A 153 6.61 -7.75 21.21
CA GLU A 153 6.45 -8.15 22.61
C GLU A 153 7.72 -8.82 23.14
N ASP A 154 8.32 -9.74 22.36
CA ASP A 154 9.59 -10.37 22.69
C ASP A 154 10.71 -9.32 22.85
N LEU A 155 10.77 -8.36 21.92
CA LEU A 155 11.76 -7.26 21.97
C LEU A 155 11.60 -6.39 23.23
N LEU A 156 10.37 -6.17 23.68
CA LEU A 156 10.10 -5.44 24.93
C LEU A 156 10.50 -6.27 26.16
N ALA A 157 10.24 -7.57 26.16
CA ALA A 157 10.64 -8.47 27.24
C ALA A 157 12.17 -8.48 27.40
N GLU A 158 12.92 -8.63 26.31
CA GLU A 158 14.39 -8.59 26.32
C GLU A 158 14.97 -7.25 26.82
N GLN A 159 14.26 -6.14 26.58
CA GLN A 159 14.67 -4.82 27.07
C GLN A 159 14.39 -4.66 28.56
N SER A 160 13.32 -5.26 29.07
CA SER A 160 12.97 -5.22 30.49
C SER A 160 13.88 -6.09 31.37
N ASP A 161 14.48 -7.13 30.80
CA ASP A 161 15.43 -8.02 31.49
C ASP A 161 16.89 -7.50 31.48
N LYS A 162 17.17 -6.37 30.81
CA LYS A 162 18.48 -5.71 30.86
C LYS A 162 18.55 -4.80 32.11
N PRO A 163 19.56 -4.97 32.98
CA PRO A 163 19.70 -4.22 34.23
C PRO A 163 19.99 -2.72 34.03
#